data_AF-A0A936TDR7-F1
#
_entry.id   AF-A0A936TDR7-F1
#
_cell.length_a   1.000
_cell.length_b   1.000
_cell.length_c   1.000
_cell.angle_alpha   90.00
_cell.angle_beta   90.00
_cell.angle_gamma   90.00
#
_symmetry.space_group_name_H-M   'P 1'
#
loop_
_entity.id
_entity.type
_entity.pdbx_description
1 polymer ?
#
loop_
_entity_poly.entity_id
_entity_poly.type
_entity_poly.pdbx_seq_one_letter_code
_entity_poly.pdbx_strand_id
1 'polypeptide(L)'
;MSAEDAEAWAAPRDDLMVLEEVAPDGTLRDAEGAWEHWNRSVTIRPTHDDDRVELTERVDFTPAIPVFGPAFALLIASSLRKGPLRHGKVPWWSPPARMDTESIAALTSACLIGMCAGFLSTVVTRVLTFAADDFGVATAGPQSAALAVIRSGVVLTLIVLALADRQGRRRLALASLWVAAGACVLTAFSPGLGAFTGAQVLTRNLSGAAVLLANVLVAEEVPSRVRAYSVGLQSMSFALGAGVVLLLLPLADLGLWGWRLVCGGAVLLVPLVVAVARHLPESKRFERTHDRPDSVAAERFSMRRLWILVALGLAINVFAAPASQLQADYLRTDRGYSALWVTLFIVATNTPAGLGVVLGGRWGDSWGRKPVAAIGMVGFAGTAVMFMVSGAPMWFASLASAVVGGLSVATIGVYGPEMFPTARRGFANGLLSAAALAGGLVGLLVAGQLADAWGYGPAFALLAIGPLVAAVIVVMLLPETAGVSLEELNRDDRSPRPSPELPG
;
A
#
# COMPACT_ATOMS: atom_id res chain seq x y z
N MET A 1 -29.36 -26.88 20.35
CA MET A 1 -29.92 -25.50 20.31
C MET A 1 -31.44 -25.60 20.13
N SER A 2 -32.20 -24.50 20.18
CA SER A 2 -33.63 -24.57 19.82
C SER A 2 -33.78 -24.96 18.34
N ALA A 3 -34.91 -25.54 17.95
CA ALA A 3 -35.15 -25.90 16.55
C ALA A 3 -35.11 -24.66 15.62
N GLU A 4 -35.69 -23.54 16.07
CA GLU A 4 -35.71 -22.27 15.34
C GLU A 4 -34.29 -21.69 15.14
N ASP A 5 -33.44 -21.72 16.17
CA ASP A 5 -32.04 -21.31 16.06
C ASP A 5 -31.25 -22.21 15.09
N ALA A 6 -31.57 -23.51 15.04
CA ALA A 6 -30.90 -24.46 14.15
C ALA A 6 -31.28 -24.25 12.69
N GLU A 7 -32.55 -23.95 12.39
CA GLU A 7 -33.00 -23.61 11.04
C GLU A 7 -32.39 -22.28 10.57
N ALA A 8 -32.36 -21.26 11.44
CA ALA A 8 -31.69 -20.01 11.15
C ALA A 8 -30.18 -20.19 10.90
N TRP A 9 -29.54 -21.14 11.59
CA TRP A 9 -28.15 -21.50 11.34
C TRP A 9 -27.98 -22.27 10.02
N ALA A 10 -28.92 -23.14 9.66
CA ALA A 10 -28.87 -23.95 8.44
C ALA A 10 -29.16 -23.16 7.15
N ALA A 11 -29.74 -21.96 7.26
CA ALA A 11 -29.99 -21.10 6.12
C ALA A 11 -28.70 -20.77 5.33
N PRO A 12 -28.82 -20.50 4.01
CA PRO A 12 -27.70 -20.02 3.20
C PRO A 12 -27.10 -18.76 3.80
N ARG A 13 -25.77 -18.71 3.89
CA ARG A 13 -25.05 -17.54 4.38
C ARG A 13 -25.05 -16.42 3.37
N ASP A 14 -25.34 -15.22 3.84
CA ASP A 14 -25.05 -13.95 3.17
C ASP A 14 -24.17 -13.12 4.12
N ASP A 15 -22.87 -13.39 4.10
CA ASP A 15 -21.91 -12.73 4.97
C ASP A 15 -20.65 -12.25 4.25
N LEU A 16 -19.73 -11.61 4.96
CA LEU A 16 -18.52 -11.01 4.36
C LEU A 16 -17.58 -12.04 3.70
N MET A 17 -17.72 -13.31 4.03
CA MET A 17 -16.87 -14.38 3.50
C MET A 17 -17.51 -15.10 2.33
N VAL A 18 -18.83 -15.31 2.34
CA VAL A 18 -19.52 -16.05 1.28
C VAL A 18 -20.99 -15.61 1.12
N LEU A 19 -21.46 -15.62 -0.12
CA LEU A 19 -22.86 -15.76 -0.48
C LEU A 19 -23.08 -17.21 -0.87
N GLU A 20 -23.98 -17.90 -0.17
CA GLU A 20 -24.29 -19.30 -0.45
C GLU A 20 -25.55 -19.41 -1.32
N GLU A 21 -25.51 -20.35 -2.27
CA GLU A 21 -26.67 -20.84 -2.99
C GLU A 21 -26.95 -22.30 -2.62
N VAL A 22 -28.22 -22.69 -2.66
CA VAL A 22 -28.64 -24.06 -2.39
C VAL A 22 -28.48 -24.87 -3.68
N ALA A 23 -27.57 -25.85 -3.65
CA ALA A 23 -27.38 -26.78 -4.75
C ALA A 23 -28.51 -27.84 -4.81
N PRO A 24 -28.73 -28.49 -5.97
CA PRO A 24 -29.78 -29.50 -6.13
C PRO A 24 -29.67 -30.71 -5.20
N ASP A 25 -28.46 -30.99 -4.70
CA ASP A 25 -28.17 -32.06 -3.74
C ASP A 25 -28.42 -31.65 -2.27
N GLY A 26 -28.93 -30.44 -2.04
CA GLY A 26 -29.18 -29.87 -0.70
C GLY A 26 -27.93 -29.32 -0.02
N THR A 27 -26.77 -29.33 -0.68
CA THR A 27 -25.55 -28.68 -0.17
C THR A 27 -25.57 -27.18 -0.43
N LEU A 28 -24.81 -26.42 0.36
CA LEU A 28 -24.66 -24.97 0.21
C LEU A 28 -23.31 -24.69 -0.47
N ARG A 29 -23.34 -24.09 -1.65
CA ARG A 29 -22.17 -23.77 -2.47
C ARG A 29 -21.97 -22.27 -2.55
N ASP A 30 -20.75 -21.81 -2.85
CA ASP A 30 -20.51 -20.39 -3.02
C ASP A 30 -21.10 -19.88 -4.35
N ALA A 31 -21.95 -18.87 -4.26
CA ALA A 31 -22.38 -18.06 -5.38
C ALA A 31 -21.45 -16.85 -5.57
N GLU A 32 -20.96 -16.29 -4.47
CA GLU A 32 -20.03 -15.16 -4.47
C GLU A 32 -19.07 -15.28 -3.27
N GLY A 33 -17.78 -15.14 -3.53
CA GLY A 33 -16.74 -15.23 -2.51
C GLY A 33 -15.38 -15.49 -3.13
N ALA A 34 -14.38 -15.65 -2.28
CA ALA A 34 -13.01 -15.88 -2.70
C ALA A 34 -12.55 -17.31 -2.43
N TRP A 35 -13.23 -18.25 -3.10
CA TRP A 35 -13.07 -19.69 -2.89
C TRP A 35 -12.71 -20.38 -4.21
N GLU A 36 -11.75 -21.30 -4.16
CA GLU A 36 -11.53 -22.27 -5.25
C GLU A 36 -12.52 -23.43 -5.11
N HIS A 37 -12.88 -23.73 -3.85
CA HIS A 37 -13.89 -24.71 -3.49
C HIS A 37 -14.57 -24.26 -2.21
N TRP A 38 -15.90 -24.24 -2.19
CA TRP A 38 -16.70 -24.07 -0.99
C TRP A 38 -17.87 -25.04 -1.01
N ASN A 39 -18.00 -25.82 0.05
CA ASN A 39 -19.13 -26.70 0.25
C ASN A 39 -19.48 -26.77 1.73
N ARG A 40 -20.72 -26.44 2.06
CA ARG A 40 -21.25 -26.50 3.41
C ARG A 40 -22.46 -27.42 3.46
N SER A 41 -22.45 -28.34 4.43
CA SER A 41 -23.58 -29.21 4.73
C SER A 41 -23.94 -29.09 6.20
N VAL A 42 -25.24 -28.93 6.49
CA VAL A 42 -25.76 -28.84 7.85
C VAL A 42 -26.73 -29.98 8.08
N THR A 43 -26.49 -30.78 9.12
CA THR A 43 -27.37 -31.86 9.54
C THR A 43 -27.98 -31.51 10.89
N ILE A 44 -29.31 -31.51 10.98
CA ILE A 44 -30.05 -31.30 12.22
C ILE A 44 -30.61 -32.65 12.64
N ARG A 45 -30.30 -33.08 13.87
CA ARG A 45 -30.84 -34.31 14.47
C ARG A 45 -31.63 -33.95 15.73
N PRO A 46 -32.84 -34.51 15.92
CA PRO A 46 -33.56 -34.36 17.18
C PRO A 46 -32.77 -35.03 18.32
N THR A 47 -32.79 -34.43 19.50
CA THR A 47 -32.23 -35.07 20.71
C THR A 47 -33.34 -35.74 21.52
N HIS A 48 -32.99 -36.45 22.61
CA HIS A 48 -33.98 -37.08 23.51
C HIS A 48 -34.88 -36.06 24.27
N ASP A 49 -34.57 -34.78 24.17
CA ASP A 49 -35.27 -33.67 24.80
C ASP A 49 -36.01 -32.91 23.68
N ASP A 50 -37.34 -32.88 23.70
CA ASP A 50 -38.19 -32.41 22.58
C ASP A 50 -37.90 -30.94 22.18
N ASP A 51 -37.36 -30.14 23.09
CA ASP A 51 -37.03 -28.72 22.86
C ASP A 51 -35.60 -28.49 22.33
N ARG A 52 -34.78 -29.53 22.15
CA ARG A 52 -33.37 -29.38 21.72
C ARG A 52 -33.02 -30.25 20.51
N VAL A 53 -32.26 -29.63 19.60
CA VAL A 53 -31.66 -30.32 18.44
C VAL A 53 -30.13 -30.29 18.49
N GLU A 54 -29.53 -31.35 17.97
CA GLU A 54 -28.10 -31.47 17.68
C GLU A 54 -27.86 -31.00 16.23
N LEU A 55 -27.05 -29.96 16.06
CA LEU A 55 -26.67 -29.44 14.75
C LEU A 55 -25.21 -29.81 14.48
N THR A 56 -24.99 -30.55 13.41
CA THR A 56 -23.64 -30.84 12.89
C THR A 56 -23.43 -30.06 11.61
N GLU A 57 -22.48 -29.15 11.63
CA GLU A 57 -22.06 -28.35 10.48
C GLU A 57 -20.70 -28.84 9.97
N ARG A 58 -20.62 -29.12 8.67
CA ARG A 58 -19.38 -29.44 7.98
C ARG A 58 -19.16 -28.42 6.86
N VAL A 59 -17.98 -27.81 6.85
CA VAL A 59 -17.55 -26.85 5.83
C VAL A 59 -16.24 -27.35 5.26
N ASP A 60 -16.26 -27.72 3.98
CA ASP A 60 -15.09 -28.09 3.20
C ASP A 60 -14.76 -26.90 2.28
N PHE A 61 -13.57 -26.31 2.43
CA PHE A 61 -13.21 -25.09 1.70
C PHE A 61 -11.75 -25.06 1.28
N THR A 62 -11.46 -24.36 0.17
CA THR A 62 -10.12 -23.99 -0.28
C THR A 62 -10.11 -22.50 -0.63
N PRO A 63 -9.35 -21.66 0.09
CA PRO A 63 -9.35 -20.22 -0.14
C PRO A 63 -8.63 -19.88 -1.44
N ALA A 64 -9.23 -19.02 -2.28
CA ALA A 64 -8.64 -18.55 -3.53
C ALA A 64 -7.64 -17.40 -3.31
N ILE A 65 -6.77 -17.53 -2.30
CA ILE A 65 -5.73 -16.55 -1.97
C ILE A 65 -4.39 -17.11 -2.47
N PRO A 66 -3.88 -16.66 -3.63
CA PRO A 66 -2.62 -17.18 -4.16
C PRO A 66 -1.47 -16.99 -3.17
N VAL A 67 -0.57 -17.97 -3.06
CA VAL A 67 0.62 -17.95 -2.18
C VAL A 67 0.30 -17.96 -0.66
N PHE A 68 -0.65 -17.16 -0.18
CA PHE A 68 -0.96 -16.99 1.24
C PHE A 68 -2.15 -17.84 1.73
N GLY A 69 -2.86 -18.55 0.86
CA GLY A 69 -4.01 -19.40 1.19
C GLY A 69 -3.81 -20.30 2.41
N PRO A 70 -2.72 -21.08 2.50
CA PRO A 70 -2.46 -21.94 3.66
C PRO A 70 -2.34 -21.17 4.99
N ALA A 71 -1.76 -19.98 4.97
CA ALA A 71 -1.61 -19.15 6.17
C ALA A 71 -2.96 -18.58 6.63
N PHE A 72 -3.83 -18.20 5.68
CA PHE A 72 -5.17 -17.67 5.99
C PHE A 72 -6.19 -18.77 6.30
N ALA A 73 -5.99 -20.01 5.83
CA ALA A 73 -6.92 -21.12 6.07
C ALA A 73 -7.16 -21.36 7.57
N LEU A 74 -6.13 -21.22 8.41
CA LEU A 74 -6.26 -21.35 9.87
C LEU A 74 -7.10 -20.22 10.49
N LEU A 75 -6.92 -18.99 10.02
CA LEU A 75 -7.66 -17.81 10.48
C LEU A 75 -9.14 -17.89 10.06
N ILE A 76 -9.38 -18.32 8.82
CA ILE A 76 -10.70 -18.58 8.27
C ILE A 76 -11.39 -19.68 9.07
N ALA A 77 -10.75 -20.84 9.26
CA ALA A 77 -11.30 -21.96 10.02
C ALA A 77 -11.67 -21.54 11.46
N SER A 78 -10.81 -20.75 12.12
CA SER A 78 -11.10 -20.22 13.46
C SER A 78 -12.33 -19.30 13.48
N SER A 79 -12.54 -18.53 12.42
CA SER A 79 -13.66 -17.59 12.32
C SER A 79 -14.97 -18.27 11.95
N LEU A 80 -14.92 -19.28 11.08
CA LEU A 80 -16.08 -20.12 10.74
C LEU A 80 -16.69 -20.82 11.95
N ARG A 81 -15.86 -21.23 12.93
CA ARG A 81 -16.33 -21.81 14.20
C ARG A 81 -17.14 -20.84 15.07
N LYS A 82 -17.03 -19.53 14.84
CA LYS A 82 -17.75 -18.50 15.61
C LYS A 82 -19.10 -18.13 14.99
N GLY A 83 -19.45 -18.74 13.86
CA GLY A 83 -20.68 -18.47 13.11
C GLY A 83 -20.53 -17.41 12.02
N PRO A 84 -21.66 -16.98 11.41
CA PRO A 84 -21.67 -16.05 10.28
C PRO A 84 -21.09 -14.68 10.61
N LEU A 85 -20.28 -14.13 9.70
CA LEU A 85 -19.62 -12.83 9.88
C LEU A 85 -20.53 -11.68 9.47
N ARG A 86 -21.47 -11.32 10.36
CA ARG A 86 -22.40 -10.20 10.15
C ARG A 86 -21.70 -8.83 10.17
N HIS A 87 -22.29 -7.87 9.48
CA HIS A 87 -21.90 -6.46 9.50
C HIS A 87 -21.71 -5.97 10.96
N GLY A 88 -20.50 -5.52 11.30
CA GLY A 88 -20.13 -5.04 12.64
C GLY A 88 -19.32 -6.01 13.53
N LYS A 89 -19.26 -7.31 13.22
CA LYS A 89 -18.44 -8.31 13.93
C LYS A 89 -17.32 -8.86 13.04
N VAL A 90 -16.67 -7.98 12.28
CA VAL A 90 -15.66 -8.36 11.28
C VAL A 90 -14.31 -8.57 11.98
N PRO A 91 -13.64 -9.72 11.82
CA PRO A 91 -12.31 -9.95 12.37
C PRO A 91 -11.34 -8.86 11.93
N TRP A 92 -10.36 -8.54 12.78
CA TRP A 92 -9.38 -7.47 12.51
C TRP A 92 -8.55 -7.72 11.24
N TRP A 93 -8.35 -9.00 10.89
CA TRP A 93 -7.58 -9.43 9.72
C TRP A 93 -8.41 -9.47 8.43
N SER A 94 -9.74 -9.50 8.54
CA SER A 94 -10.64 -9.64 7.38
C SER A 94 -10.88 -8.31 6.67
N PRO A 95 -10.98 -8.32 5.33
CA PRO A 95 -11.48 -7.20 4.54
C PRO A 95 -12.85 -6.70 5.04
N PRO A 96 -13.16 -5.41 4.90
CA PRO A 96 -14.41 -4.81 5.37
C PRO A 96 -15.62 -5.07 4.44
N ALA A 97 -15.41 -5.64 3.26
CA ALA A 97 -16.46 -6.06 2.33
C ALA A 97 -16.08 -7.40 1.66
N ARG A 98 -17.09 -8.13 1.17
CA ARG A 98 -16.90 -9.37 0.40
C ARG A 98 -16.08 -9.08 -0.86
N MET A 99 -15.21 -10.01 -1.22
CA MET A 99 -14.42 -9.97 -2.46
C MET A 99 -14.62 -11.27 -3.23
N ASP A 100 -14.58 -11.17 -4.55
CA ASP A 100 -14.51 -12.32 -5.45
C ASP A 100 -13.05 -12.81 -5.61
N THR A 101 -12.92 -13.96 -6.25
CA THR A 101 -11.62 -14.60 -6.53
C THR A 101 -10.67 -13.69 -7.31
N GLU A 102 -11.17 -12.93 -8.28
CA GLU A 102 -10.35 -12.01 -9.07
C GLU A 102 -9.82 -10.82 -8.24
N SER A 103 -10.68 -10.21 -7.41
CA SER A 103 -10.29 -9.14 -6.49
C SER A 103 -9.19 -9.59 -5.53
N ILE A 104 -9.32 -10.81 -4.98
CA ILE A 104 -8.32 -11.38 -4.08
C ILE A 104 -7.01 -11.68 -4.82
N ALA A 105 -7.08 -12.20 -6.05
CA ALA A 105 -5.90 -12.44 -6.86
C ALA A 105 -5.16 -11.13 -7.20
N ALA A 106 -5.90 -10.07 -7.54
CA ALA A 106 -5.35 -8.74 -7.79
C ALA A 106 -4.70 -8.14 -6.53
N LEU A 107 -5.38 -8.19 -5.38
CA LEU A 107 -4.86 -7.74 -4.10
C LEU A 107 -3.59 -8.49 -3.69
N THR A 108 -3.62 -9.81 -3.78
CA THR A 108 -2.49 -10.68 -3.46
C THR A 108 -1.30 -10.35 -4.34
N SER A 109 -1.52 -10.21 -5.64
CA SER A 109 -0.46 -9.88 -6.59
C SER A 109 0.13 -8.50 -6.27
N ALA A 110 -0.69 -7.51 -5.94
CA ALA A 110 -0.20 -6.19 -5.53
C ALA A 110 0.61 -6.22 -4.23
N CYS A 111 0.24 -7.07 -3.26
CA CYS A 111 1.03 -7.29 -2.06
C CYS A 111 2.40 -7.90 -2.39
N LEU A 112 2.45 -8.90 -3.27
CA LEU A 112 3.71 -9.50 -3.75
C LEU A 112 4.59 -8.48 -4.50
N ILE A 113 3.98 -7.63 -5.35
CA ILE A 113 4.66 -6.51 -6.03
C ILE A 113 5.22 -5.54 -4.99
N GLY A 114 4.42 -5.18 -3.98
CA GLY A 114 4.83 -4.35 -2.85
C GLY A 114 6.06 -4.92 -2.15
N MET A 115 6.06 -6.21 -1.84
CA MET A 115 7.18 -6.91 -1.20
C MET A 115 8.45 -6.90 -2.05
N CYS A 116 8.33 -7.17 -3.35
CA CYS A 116 9.46 -7.07 -4.28
C CYS A 116 10.02 -5.64 -4.34
N ALA A 117 9.14 -4.64 -4.46
CA ALA A 117 9.55 -3.25 -4.55
C ALA A 117 10.16 -2.72 -3.24
N GLY A 118 9.66 -3.18 -2.09
CA GLY A 118 10.21 -2.89 -0.78
C GLY A 118 11.65 -3.36 -0.63
N PHE A 119 11.93 -4.59 -1.08
CA PHE A 119 13.28 -5.12 -1.15
C PHE A 119 14.15 -4.25 -2.06
N LEU A 120 13.76 -4.11 -3.34
CA LEU A 120 14.54 -3.42 -4.37
C LEU A 120 14.83 -1.95 -4.02
N SER A 121 13.86 -1.24 -3.45
CA SER A 121 14.00 0.18 -3.06
C SER A 121 14.92 0.38 -1.85
N THR A 122 15.02 -0.64 -0.98
CA THR A 122 15.79 -0.55 0.27
C THR A 122 17.26 -0.89 0.05
N VAL A 123 17.57 -1.77 -0.91
CA VAL A 123 18.95 -2.17 -1.24
C VAL A 123 19.86 -0.96 -1.42
N VAL A 124 19.52 0.00 -2.30
CA VAL A 124 20.35 1.19 -2.55
C VAL A 124 20.68 1.95 -1.27
N THR A 125 19.68 2.16 -0.41
CA THR A 125 19.81 3.00 0.79
C THR A 125 20.68 2.32 1.86
N ARG A 126 20.73 0.99 1.86
CA ARG A 126 21.50 0.20 2.84
C ARG A 126 22.89 -0.16 2.36
N VAL A 127 23.07 -0.32 1.04
CA VAL A 127 24.30 -0.83 0.44
C VAL A 127 25.23 0.27 -0.08
N LEU A 128 24.71 1.46 -0.42
CA LEU A 128 25.51 2.50 -1.08
C LEU A 128 26.80 2.84 -0.34
N THR A 129 26.78 2.95 0.99
CA THR A 129 27.98 3.28 1.77
C THR A 129 29.04 2.18 1.67
N PHE A 130 28.65 0.90 1.82
CA PHE A 130 29.56 -0.23 1.65
C PHE A 130 30.13 -0.31 0.22
N ALA A 131 29.30 -0.04 -0.79
CA ALA A 131 29.74 -0.01 -2.18
C ALA A 131 30.71 1.15 -2.45
N ALA A 132 30.46 2.32 -1.87
CA ALA A 132 31.34 3.47 -1.99
C ALA A 132 32.72 3.19 -1.37
N ASP A 133 32.77 2.53 -0.21
CA ASP A 133 34.02 2.13 0.43
C ASP A 133 34.81 1.13 -0.44
N ASP A 134 34.15 0.13 -1.01
CA ASP A 134 34.75 -0.84 -1.95
C ASP A 134 35.30 -0.17 -3.22
N PHE A 135 34.64 0.88 -3.71
CA PHE A 135 35.10 1.66 -4.86
C PHE A 135 36.16 2.72 -4.53
N GLY A 136 36.59 2.82 -3.26
CA GLY A 136 37.55 3.84 -2.82
C GLY A 136 37.00 5.27 -2.76
N VAL A 137 35.68 5.43 -2.66
CA VAL A 137 34.99 6.73 -2.62
C VAL A 137 34.82 7.19 -1.17
N ALA A 138 35.85 7.83 -0.63
CA ALA A 138 35.89 8.27 0.78
C ALA A 138 35.02 9.50 1.09
N THR A 139 34.67 10.31 0.08
CA THR A 139 33.92 11.56 0.28
C THR A 139 32.41 11.35 0.14
N ALA A 140 31.62 12.06 0.96
CA ALA A 140 30.15 12.00 0.89
C ALA A 140 29.54 12.64 -0.38
N GLY A 141 30.26 13.54 -1.06
CA GLY A 141 29.77 14.28 -2.23
C GLY A 141 29.36 13.38 -3.41
N PRO A 142 30.21 12.47 -3.91
CA PRO A 142 29.83 11.53 -4.95
C PRO A 142 28.68 10.59 -4.55
N GLN A 143 28.60 10.18 -3.28
CA GLN A 143 27.52 9.32 -2.79
C GLN A 143 26.16 10.05 -2.82
N SER A 144 26.13 11.32 -2.37
CA SER A 144 24.91 12.14 -2.42
C SER A 144 24.51 12.48 -3.86
N ALA A 145 25.47 12.73 -4.74
CA ALA A 145 25.22 12.91 -6.17
C ALA A 145 24.61 11.65 -6.80
N ALA A 146 25.14 10.46 -6.48
CA ALA A 146 24.58 9.19 -6.94
C ALA A 146 23.11 9.01 -6.49
N LEU A 147 22.80 9.29 -5.22
CA LEU A 147 21.42 9.25 -4.71
C LEU A 147 20.50 10.25 -5.43
N ALA A 148 20.99 11.46 -5.71
CA ALA A 148 20.24 12.48 -6.43
C ALA A 148 19.92 12.01 -7.87
N VAL A 149 20.90 11.44 -8.58
CA VAL A 149 20.70 10.86 -9.92
C VAL A 149 19.67 9.72 -9.87
N ILE A 150 19.81 8.79 -8.91
CA ILE A 150 18.87 7.67 -8.73
C ILE A 150 17.44 8.18 -8.49
N ARG A 151 17.26 9.23 -7.68
CA ARG A 151 15.95 9.85 -7.43
C ARG A 151 15.41 10.62 -8.64
N SER A 152 16.27 11.27 -9.42
CA SER A 152 15.87 11.99 -10.64
C SER A 152 15.33 11.06 -11.74
N GLY A 153 15.61 9.75 -11.63
CA GLY A 153 15.03 8.72 -12.48
C GLY A 153 13.51 8.58 -12.38
N VAL A 154 12.80 9.39 -11.57
CA VAL A 154 11.33 9.47 -11.57
C VAL A 154 10.76 9.71 -12.97
N VAL A 155 11.52 10.35 -13.86
CA VAL A 155 11.14 10.51 -15.28
C VAL A 155 10.93 9.15 -15.96
N LEU A 156 11.74 8.14 -15.65
CA LEU A 156 11.55 6.77 -16.14
C LEU A 156 10.23 6.19 -15.63
N THR A 157 9.89 6.42 -14.36
CA THR A 157 8.60 6.04 -13.79
C THR A 157 7.45 6.69 -14.55
N LEU A 158 7.54 7.99 -14.87
CA LEU A 158 6.53 8.70 -15.67
C LEU A 158 6.33 8.08 -17.05
N ILE A 159 7.43 7.76 -17.73
CA ILE A 159 7.41 7.14 -19.06
C ILE A 159 6.69 5.79 -19.01
N VAL A 160 7.05 4.94 -18.03
CA VAL A 160 6.41 3.62 -17.87
C VAL A 160 4.92 3.77 -17.57
N LEU A 161 4.53 4.68 -16.68
CA LEU A 161 3.13 4.90 -16.35
C LEU A 161 2.33 5.41 -17.56
N ALA A 162 2.90 6.31 -18.36
CA ALA A 162 2.26 6.79 -19.59
C ALA A 162 2.17 5.71 -20.67
N LEU A 163 3.17 4.83 -20.79
CA LEU A 163 3.10 3.69 -21.71
C LEU A 163 2.09 2.64 -21.23
N ALA A 164 1.90 2.46 -19.92
CA ALA A 164 0.97 1.48 -19.36
C ALA A 164 -0.48 1.78 -19.74
N ASP A 165 -0.82 3.07 -19.84
CA ASP A 165 -2.13 3.52 -20.29
C ASP A 165 -2.42 3.13 -21.76
N ARG A 166 -1.41 2.72 -22.54
CA ARG A 166 -1.55 2.30 -23.97
C ARG A 166 -1.22 0.83 -24.22
N GLN A 167 -0.32 0.23 -23.43
CA GLN A 167 0.24 -1.10 -23.68
C GLN A 167 -0.27 -2.19 -22.72
N GLY A 168 -1.10 -1.81 -21.74
CA GLY A 168 -1.61 -2.69 -20.70
C GLY A 168 -0.82 -2.56 -19.40
N ARG A 169 -1.55 -2.60 -18.28
CA ARG A 169 -0.99 -2.34 -16.95
C ARG A 169 -0.29 -3.55 -16.39
N ARG A 170 -0.89 -4.74 -16.57
CA ARG A 170 -0.30 -6.01 -16.18
C ARG A 170 1.05 -6.21 -16.85
N ARG A 171 1.11 -5.99 -18.18
CA ARG A 171 2.33 -6.17 -18.96
C ARG A 171 3.47 -5.27 -18.46
N LEU A 172 3.20 -3.98 -18.25
CA LEU A 172 4.25 -3.06 -17.82
C LEU A 172 4.63 -3.20 -16.35
N ALA A 173 3.71 -3.58 -15.47
CA ALA A 173 4.03 -3.91 -14.08
C ALA A 173 5.01 -5.09 -14.02
N LEU A 174 4.72 -6.18 -14.74
CA LEU A 174 5.58 -7.37 -14.81
C LEU A 174 6.94 -7.07 -15.46
N ALA A 175 6.95 -6.38 -16.60
CA ALA A 175 8.19 -6.01 -17.27
C ALA A 175 9.08 -5.14 -16.35
N SER A 176 8.48 -4.19 -15.64
CA SER A 176 9.20 -3.32 -14.71
C SER A 176 9.80 -4.10 -13.54
N LEU A 177 9.08 -5.08 -12.99
CA LEU A 177 9.60 -5.94 -11.92
C LEU A 177 10.78 -6.80 -12.38
N TRP A 178 10.67 -7.44 -13.54
CA TRP A 178 11.74 -8.26 -14.09
C TRP A 178 13.00 -7.44 -14.35
N VAL A 179 12.86 -6.27 -14.99
CA VAL A 179 13.99 -5.39 -15.27
C VAL A 179 14.56 -4.82 -13.97
N ALA A 180 13.72 -4.44 -13.00
CA ALA A 180 14.20 -3.92 -11.71
C ALA A 180 14.99 -4.97 -10.90
N ALA A 181 14.49 -6.21 -10.84
CA ALA A 181 15.15 -7.32 -10.17
C ALA A 181 16.46 -7.69 -10.88
N GLY A 182 16.44 -7.79 -12.22
CA GLY A 182 17.63 -8.04 -13.03
C GLY A 182 18.69 -6.94 -12.85
N ALA A 183 18.30 -5.67 -12.89
CA ALA A 183 19.20 -4.54 -12.63
C ALA A 183 19.78 -4.56 -11.21
N CYS A 184 19.02 -5.05 -10.21
CA CYS A 184 19.51 -5.19 -8.85
C CYS A 184 20.60 -6.27 -8.77
N VAL A 185 20.39 -7.41 -9.43
CA VAL A 185 21.41 -8.46 -9.55
C VAL A 185 22.65 -7.94 -10.30
N LEU A 186 22.46 -7.19 -11.39
CA LEU A 186 23.57 -6.56 -12.14
C LEU A 186 24.35 -5.55 -11.29
N THR A 187 23.71 -4.91 -10.30
CA THR A 187 24.39 -4.00 -9.36
C THR A 187 25.50 -4.73 -8.59
N ALA A 188 25.31 -6.02 -8.27
CA ALA A 188 26.33 -6.82 -7.60
C ALA A 188 27.63 -6.94 -8.42
N PHE A 189 27.56 -6.79 -9.74
CA PHE A 189 28.71 -6.87 -10.65
C PHE A 189 29.25 -5.49 -11.04
N SER A 190 28.79 -4.41 -10.40
CA SER A 190 29.22 -3.06 -10.77
C SER A 190 30.71 -2.84 -10.43
N PRO A 191 31.52 -2.36 -11.40
CA PRO A 191 32.95 -2.11 -11.20
C PRO A 191 33.24 -0.73 -10.57
N GLY A 192 32.22 0.10 -10.37
CA GLY A 192 32.38 1.45 -9.84
C GLY A 192 31.07 2.18 -9.65
N LEU A 193 31.14 3.36 -9.02
CA LEU A 193 29.97 4.13 -8.59
C LEU A 193 29.05 4.53 -9.75
N GLY A 194 29.59 4.82 -10.94
CA GLY A 194 28.78 5.16 -12.12
C GLY A 194 27.89 4.00 -12.59
N ALA A 195 28.46 2.80 -12.73
CA ALA A 195 27.72 1.60 -13.11
C ALA A 195 26.70 1.19 -12.03
N PHE A 196 27.09 1.29 -10.74
CA PHE A 196 26.19 1.12 -9.61
C PHE A 196 24.99 2.07 -9.70
N THR A 197 25.25 3.35 -9.92
CA THR A 197 24.22 4.39 -10.01
C THR A 197 23.27 4.12 -11.17
N GLY A 198 23.79 3.78 -12.36
CA GLY A 198 22.97 3.46 -13.52
C GLY A 198 22.06 2.25 -13.32
N ALA A 199 22.58 1.18 -12.71
CA ALA A 199 21.76 0.01 -12.37
C ALA A 199 20.68 0.36 -11.33
N GLN A 200 21.02 1.14 -10.31
CA GLN A 200 20.08 1.54 -9.27
C GLN A 200 19.02 2.55 -9.72
N VAL A 201 19.30 3.37 -10.76
CA VAL A 201 18.27 4.17 -11.44
C VAL A 201 17.19 3.25 -12.00
N LEU A 202 17.56 2.15 -12.67
CA LEU A 202 16.60 1.18 -13.20
C LEU A 202 15.87 0.44 -12.07
N THR A 203 16.61 -0.11 -11.10
CA THR A 203 16.05 -0.87 -9.99
C THR A 203 15.01 -0.08 -9.20
N ARG A 204 15.36 1.13 -8.75
CA ARG A 204 14.48 1.93 -7.89
C ARG A 204 13.25 2.45 -8.64
N ASN A 205 13.44 2.98 -9.85
CA ASN A 205 12.35 3.67 -10.54
C ASN A 205 11.37 2.68 -11.20
N LEU A 206 11.86 1.57 -11.74
CA LEU A 206 10.97 0.54 -12.30
C LEU A 206 10.22 -0.25 -11.22
N SER A 207 10.84 -0.51 -10.06
CA SER A 207 10.09 -1.08 -8.93
C SER A 207 9.02 -0.11 -8.41
N GLY A 208 9.31 1.19 -8.35
CA GLY A 208 8.32 2.22 -8.04
C GLY A 208 7.18 2.28 -9.07
N ALA A 209 7.48 2.19 -10.36
CA ALA A 209 6.48 2.12 -11.42
C ALA A 209 5.56 0.90 -11.26
N ALA A 210 6.12 -0.28 -10.96
CA ALA A 210 5.35 -1.48 -10.72
C ALA A 210 4.37 -1.34 -9.54
N VAL A 211 4.78 -0.69 -8.45
CA VAL A 211 3.90 -0.41 -7.29
C VAL A 211 2.76 0.52 -7.66
N LEU A 212 3.03 1.60 -8.39
CA LEU A 212 1.99 2.54 -8.82
C LEU A 212 1.00 1.88 -9.77
N LEU A 213 1.48 1.06 -10.71
CA LEU A 213 0.62 0.28 -11.61
C LEU A 213 -0.21 -0.76 -10.84
N ALA A 214 0.37 -1.40 -9.82
CA ALA A 214 -0.35 -2.34 -8.96
C ALA A 214 -1.45 -1.65 -8.15
N ASN A 215 -1.18 -0.46 -7.57
CA ASN A 215 -2.21 0.33 -6.87
C ASN A 215 -3.39 0.65 -7.79
N VAL A 216 -3.07 1.01 -9.04
CA VAL A 216 -4.06 1.35 -10.05
C VAL A 216 -4.87 0.11 -10.46
N LEU A 217 -4.23 -1.03 -10.69
CA LEU A 217 -4.89 -2.29 -11.02
C LEU A 217 -5.82 -2.76 -9.88
N VAL A 218 -5.33 -2.72 -8.64
CA VAL A 218 -6.11 -3.06 -7.46
C VAL A 218 -7.33 -2.16 -7.34
N ALA A 219 -7.17 -0.84 -7.50
CA ALA A 219 -8.30 0.08 -7.44
C ALA A 219 -9.38 -0.20 -8.50
N GLU A 220 -9.01 -0.85 -9.60
CA GLU A 220 -9.91 -1.20 -10.70
C GLU A 220 -10.67 -2.50 -10.51
N GLU A 221 -10.02 -3.50 -9.92
CA GLU A 221 -10.58 -4.83 -9.69
C GLU A 221 -11.31 -4.93 -8.35
N VAL A 222 -10.77 -4.34 -7.27
CA VAL A 222 -11.39 -4.49 -5.95
C VAL A 222 -12.61 -3.56 -5.73
N PRO A 223 -13.60 -4.00 -4.93
CA PRO A 223 -14.75 -3.19 -4.56
C PRO A 223 -14.35 -1.86 -3.92
N SER A 224 -15.15 -0.81 -4.13
CA SER A 224 -14.90 0.54 -3.61
C SER A 224 -14.73 0.60 -2.09
N ARG A 225 -15.37 -0.33 -1.36
CA ARG A 225 -15.29 -0.47 0.10
C ARG A 225 -14.05 -1.22 0.59
N VAL A 226 -13.11 -1.62 -0.26
CA VAL A 226 -11.89 -2.34 0.18
C VAL A 226 -10.60 -1.67 -0.31
N ARG A 227 -10.68 -0.65 -1.17
CA ARG A 227 -9.49 -0.06 -1.81
C ARG A 227 -8.50 0.54 -0.83
N ALA A 228 -8.96 1.22 0.22
CA ALA A 228 -8.03 1.80 1.20
C ALA A 228 -7.38 0.69 2.04
N TYR A 229 -8.15 -0.31 2.45
CA TYR A 229 -7.60 -1.51 3.07
C TYR A 229 -6.53 -2.18 2.19
N SER A 230 -6.78 -2.31 0.88
CA SER A 230 -5.83 -2.88 -0.08
C SER A 230 -4.52 -2.09 -0.18
N VAL A 231 -4.59 -0.77 -0.30
CA VAL A 231 -3.40 0.11 -0.31
C VAL A 231 -2.62 -0.01 1.02
N GLY A 232 -3.34 -0.13 2.13
CA GLY A 232 -2.74 -0.34 3.45
C GLY A 232 -1.97 -1.67 3.53
N LEU A 233 -2.58 -2.76 3.06
CA LEU A 233 -1.96 -4.09 3.04
C LEU A 233 -0.74 -4.15 2.11
N GLN A 234 -0.82 -3.48 0.97
CA GLN A 234 0.32 -3.36 0.05
C GLN A 234 1.48 -2.58 0.66
N SER A 235 1.19 -1.51 1.40
CA SER A 235 2.20 -0.73 2.13
C SER A 235 2.91 -1.56 3.20
N MET A 236 2.17 -2.43 3.89
CA MET A 236 2.76 -3.39 4.84
C MET A 236 3.61 -4.45 4.14
N SER A 237 3.16 -4.93 3.00
CA SER A 237 3.93 -5.87 2.19
C SER A 237 5.25 -5.24 1.71
N PHE A 238 5.23 -3.95 1.33
CA PHE A 238 6.43 -3.18 1.04
C PHE A 238 7.40 -3.10 2.23
N ALA A 239 6.90 -2.81 3.43
CA ALA A 239 7.71 -2.78 4.64
C ALA A 239 8.33 -4.15 4.96
N LEU A 240 7.59 -5.25 4.76
CA LEU A 240 8.12 -6.61 4.89
C LEU A 240 9.28 -6.87 3.93
N GLY A 241 9.14 -6.49 2.66
CA GLY A 241 10.19 -6.59 1.65
C GLY A 241 11.45 -5.79 2.02
N ALA A 242 11.26 -4.57 2.54
CA ALA A 242 12.35 -3.75 3.06
C ALA A 242 13.04 -4.42 4.26
N GLY A 243 12.28 -5.07 5.15
CA GLY A 243 12.80 -5.81 6.30
C GLY A 243 13.69 -6.99 5.91
N VAL A 244 13.41 -7.68 4.80
CA VAL A 244 14.26 -8.77 4.30
C VAL A 244 15.67 -8.27 3.97
N VAL A 245 15.82 -7.04 3.44
CA VAL A 245 17.15 -6.46 3.19
C VAL A 245 17.94 -6.27 4.48
N LEU A 246 17.27 -5.91 5.58
CA LEU A 246 17.92 -5.79 6.88
C LEU A 246 18.42 -7.14 7.40
N LEU A 247 17.69 -8.24 7.13
CA LEU A 247 18.12 -9.59 7.48
C LEU A 247 19.34 -10.04 6.65
N LEU A 248 19.46 -9.55 5.41
CA LEU A 248 20.62 -9.81 4.56
C LEU A 248 21.80 -8.88 4.84
N LEU A 249 21.60 -7.76 5.54
CA LEU A 249 22.62 -6.74 5.77
C LEU A 249 23.89 -7.26 6.46
N PRO A 250 23.85 -8.22 7.41
CA PRO A 250 25.06 -8.82 7.96
C PRO A 250 25.99 -9.48 6.93
N LEU A 251 25.48 -9.82 5.73
CA LEU A 251 26.32 -10.31 4.63
C LEU A 251 27.24 -9.22 4.07
N ALA A 252 26.86 -7.94 4.21
CA ALA A 252 27.71 -6.82 3.79
C ALA A 252 28.96 -6.67 4.68
N ASP A 253 28.90 -7.14 5.93
CA ASP A 253 30.00 -7.07 6.89
C ASP A 253 31.05 -8.18 6.70
N LEU A 254 30.84 -9.12 5.77
CA LEU A 254 31.80 -10.20 5.46
C LEU A 254 33.10 -9.70 4.81
N GLY A 255 33.12 -8.46 4.34
CA GLY A 255 34.27 -7.80 3.73
C GLY A 255 33.84 -6.73 2.72
N LEU A 256 34.80 -6.05 2.09
CA LEU A 256 34.52 -4.99 1.11
C LEU A 256 33.64 -5.44 -0.05
N TRP A 257 33.66 -6.73 -0.41
CA TRP A 257 32.84 -7.29 -1.47
C TRP A 257 31.46 -7.79 -1.00
N GLY A 258 31.22 -7.88 0.31
CA GLY A 258 30.04 -8.52 0.90
C GLY A 258 28.71 -7.89 0.49
N TRP A 259 28.72 -6.58 0.23
CA TRP A 259 27.52 -5.86 -0.23
C TRP A 259 26.95 -6.40 -1.54
N ARG A 260 27.80 -7.02 -2.38
CA ARG A 260 27.37 -7.66 -3.63
C ARG A 260 26.41 -8.82 -3.37
N LEU A 261 26.55 -9.53 -2.25
CA LEU A 261 25.64 -10.62 -1.87
C LEU A 261 24.24 -10.10 -1.55
N VAL A 262 24.15 -8.92 -0.93
CA VAL A 262 22.86 -8.27 -0.64
C VAL A 262 22.12 -7.91 -1.94
N CYS A 263 22.84 -7.35 -2.92
CA CYS A 263 22.29 -7.10 -4.26
C CYS A 263 21.93 -8.39 -5.00
N GLY A 264 22.80 -9.41 -4.93
CA GLY A 264 22.56 -10.75 -5.50
C GLY A 264 21.34 -11.46 -4.88
N GLY A 265 21.00 -11.13 -3.63
CA GLY A 265 19.79 -11.59 -2.95
C GLY A 265 18.49 -11.27 -3.69
N ALA A 266 18.50 -10.33 -4.66
CA ALA A 266 17.35 -10.08 -5.53
C ALA A 266 16.91 -11.31 -6.35
N VAL A 267 17.77 -12.33 -6.53
CA VAL A 267 17.38 -13.62 -7.12
C VAL A 267 16.27 -14.31 -6.32
N LEU A 268 16.20 -14.10 -5.01
CA LEU A 268 15.14 -14.63 -4.15
C LEU A 268 13.75 -14.06 -4.48
N LEU A 269 13.68 -12.96 -5.24
CA LEU A 269 12.41 -12.39 -5.70
C LEU A 269 11.84 -13.13 -6.93
N VAL A 270 12.63 -13.94 -7.64
CA VAL A 270 12.19 -14.62 -8.87
C VAL A 270 10.91 -15.45 -8.66
N PRO A 271 10.78 -16.29 -7.61
CA PRO A 271 9.54 -17.03 -7.35
C PRO A 271 8.33 -16.11 -7.12
N LEU A 272 8.53 -14.97 -6.47
CA LEU A 272 7.46 -13.99 -6.22
C LEU A 272 7.02 -13.34 -7.52
N VAL A 273 7.97 -12.90 -8.36
CA VAL A 273 7.65 -12.28 -9.67
C VAL A 273 6.95 -13.29 -10.59
N VAL A 274 7.35 -14.56 -10.56
CA VAL A 274 6.66 -15.64 -11.27
C VAL A 274 5.24 -15.86 -10.72
N ALA A 275 5.06 -15.84 -9.40
CA ALA A 275 3.74 -15.95 -8.78
C ALA A 275 2.83 -14.78 -9.18
N VAL A 276 3.33 -13.54 -9.21
CA VAL A 276 2.61 -12.37 -9.74
C VAL A 276 2.24 -12.61 -11.22
N ALA A 277 3.18 -13.07 -12.05
CA ALA A 277 2.91 -13.31 -13.46
C ALA A 277 1.79 -14.32 -13.72
N ARG A 278 1.64 -15.32 -12.84
CA ARG A 278 0.60 -16.35 -12.96
C ARG A 278 -0.79 -15.89 -12.53
N HIS A 279 -0.90 -15.00 -11.53
CA HIS A 279 -2.17 -14.67 -10.89
C HIS A 279 -2.67 -13.25 -11.14
N LEU A 280 -1.82 -12.34 -11.61
CA LEU A 280 -2.21 -10.96 -11.89
C LEU A 280 -3.12 -10.95 -13.14
N PRO A 281 -4.42 -10.59 -13.05
CA PRO A 281 -5.26 -10.40 -14.23
C PRO A 281 -4.90 -9.09 -14.94
N GLU A 282 -5.25 -8.96 -16.23
CA GLU A 282 -5.29 -7.64 -16.87
C GLU A 282 -6.58 -6.94 -16.44
N SER A 283 -6.58 -5.62 -16.34
CA SER A 283 -7.79 -4.96 -15.86
C SER A 283 -8.91 -5.04 -16.89
N LYS A 284 -10.07 -5.54 -16.46
CA LYS A 284 -11.32 -5.55 -17.25
C LYS A 284 -11.69 -4.15 -17.75
N ARG A 285 -11.34 -3.11 -16.99
CA ARG A 285 -11.57 -1.71 -17.37
C ARG A 285 -10.64 -1.27 -18.48
N PHE A 286 -9.36 -1.67 -18.45
CA PHE A 286 -8.43 -1.38 -19.54
C PHE A 286 -8.91 -2.01 -20.86
N GLU A 287 -9.36 -3.28 -20.81
CA GLU A 287 -9.90 -4.01 -21.96
C GLU A 287 -11.16 -3.32 -22.52
N ARG A 288 -12.16 -3.04 -21.67
CA ARG A 288 -13.39 -2.33 -22.08
C ARG A 288 -13.15 -0.95 -22.71
N THR A 289 -12.12 -0.24 -22.24
CA THR A 289 -11.76 1.09 -22.76
C THR A 289 -11.13 1.00 -24.15
N HIS A 290 -10.40 -0.09 -24.45
CA HIS A 290 -9.80 -0.34 -25.77
C HIS A 290 -10.81 -0.85 -26.80
N ASP A 291 -11.83 -1.61 -26.37
CA ASP A 291 -12.90 -2.09 -27.25
C ASP A 291 -13.91 -1.01 -27.66
N ARG A 292 -14.00 0.10 -26.90
CA ARG A 292 -14.93 1.22 -27.16
C ARG A 292 -14.21 2.59 -27.11
N PRO A 293 -13.42 2.95 -28.13
CA PRO A 293 -12.68 4.22 -28.15
C PRO A 293 -13.59 5.46 -28.12
N ASP A 294 -14.83 5.37 -28.60
CA ASP A 294 -15.78 6.50 -28.63
C ASP A 294 -16.22 6.95 -27.22
N SER A 295 -16.21 6.07 -26.21
CA SER A 295 -16.49 6.45 -24.82
C SER A 295 -15.32 7.18 -24.14
N VAL A 296 -14.10 7.08 -24.68
CA VAL A 296 -12.89 7.70 -24.12
C VAL A 296 -12.86 9.21 -24.35
N ALA A 297 -13.45 9.68 -25.45
CA ALA A 297 -13.55 11.10 -25.77
C ALA A 297 -14.47 11.87 -24.79
N ALA A 298 -15.35 11.17 -24.07
CA ALA A 298 -16.29 11.76 -23.11
C ALA A 298 -15.70 11.94 -21.70
N GLU A 299 -14.64 11.21 -21.31
CA GLU A 299 -14.05 11.30 -19.97
C GLU A 299 -13.14 12.54 -19.83
N ARG A 300 -13.69 13.63 -19.29
CA ARG A 300 -12.92 14.87 -19.07
C ARG A 300 -11.97 14.76 -17.89
N PHE A 301 -10.69 15.00 -18.17
CA PHE A 301 -9.64 15.17 -17.16
C PHE A 301 -9.81 16.48 -16.38
N SER A 302 -10.09 16.41 -15.08
CA SER A 302 -10.22 17.61 -14.24
C SER A 302 -8.85 18.13 -13.80
N MET A 303 -8.40 19.22 -14.42
CA MET A 303 -7.17 19.91 -14.01
C MET A 303 -7.26 20.44 -12.57
N ARG A 304 -8.48 20.80 -12.12
CA ARG A 304 -8.71 21.21 -10.73
C ARG A 304 -8.40 20.08 -9.75
N ARG A 305 -8.92 18.88 -9.99
CA ARG A 305 -8.64 17.69 -9.14
C ARG A 305 -7.14 17.38 -9.13
N LEU A 306 -6.48 17.50 -10.29
CA LEU A 306 -5.02 17.33 -10.39
C LEU A 306 -4.26 18.31 -9.50
N TRP A 307 -4.52 19.61 -9.62
CA TRP A 307 -3.79 20.61 -8.83
C TRP A 307 -4.08 20.53 -7.33
N ILE A 308 -5.29 20.13 -6.93
CA ILE A 308 -5.60 19.85 -5.52
C ILE A 308 -4.71 18.72 -4.99
N LEU A 309 -4.59 17.62 -5.73
CA LEU A 309 -3.76 16.48 -5.32
C LEU A 309 -2.26 16.78 -5.41
N VAL A 310 -1.82 17.62 -6.35
CA VAL A 310 -0.44 18.12 -6.41
C VAL A 310 -0.13 18.98 -5.18
N ALA A 311 -1.02 19.93 -4.84
CA ALA A 311 -0.87 20.77 -3.65
C ALA A 311 -0.85 19.93 -2.36
N LEU A 312 -1.72 18.91 -2.28
CA LEU A 312 -1.73 17.94 -1.18
C LEU A 312 -0.39 17.20 -1.08
N GLY A 313 0.11 16.65 -2.20
CA GLY A 313 1.38 15.94 -2.24
C GLY A 313 2.57 16.81 -1.83
N LEU A 314 2.61 18.06 -2.28
CA LEU A 314 3.63 19.04 -1.89
C LEU A 314 3.56 19.36 -0.39
N ALA A 315 2.36 19.65 0.13
CA ALA A 315 2.13 19.99 1.53
C ALA A 315 2.50 18.85 2.50
N ILE A 316 2.29 17.60 2.09
CA ILE A 316 2.74 16.43 2.86
C ILE A 316 4.26 16.29 2.81
N ASN A 317 4.85 16.37 1.62
CA ASN A 317 6.25 16.01 1.42
C ASN A 317 7.25 17.09 1.85
N VAL A 318 6.83 18.36 1.92
CA VAL A 318 7.66 19.45 2.50
C VAL A 318 8.03 19.17 3.95
N PHE A 319 7.23 18.38 4.68
CA PHE A 319 7.50 17.93 6.04
C PHE A 319 8.04 16.49 6.10
N ALA A 320 7.45 15.56 5.33
CA ALA A 320 7.74 14.13 5.45
C ALA A 320 9.20 13.77 5.12
N ALA A 321 9.76 14.35 4.05
CA ALA A 321 11.13 14.02 3.64
C ALA A 321 12.18 14.54 4.63
N PRO A 322 12.11 15.80 5.13
CA PRO A 322 13.00 16.25 6.20
C PRO A 322 12.83 15.49 7.50
N ALA A 323 11.58 15.25 7.93
CA ALA A 323 11.32 14.62 9.22
C ALA A 323 11.91 13.21 9.28
N SER A 324 11.84 12.47 8.18
CA SER A 324 12.45 11.13 8.09
C SER A 324 13.97 11.15 7.91
N GLN A 325 14.52 12.07 7.11
CA GLN A 325 15.96 12.07 6.82
C GLN A 325 16.81 12.71 7.93
N LEU A 326 16.32 13.77 8.57
CA LEU A 326 17.04 14.48 9.64
C LEU A 326 16.78 13.90 11.04
N GLN A 327 15.83 12.98 11.20
CA GLN A 327 15.55 12.34 12.50
C GLN A 327 16.78 11.62 13.05
N ALA A 328 17.48 10.83 12.23
CA ALA A 328 18.66 10.11 12.68
C ALA A 328 19.80 11.05 13.08
N ASP A 329 19.95 12.16 12.35
CA ASP A 329 20.94 13.19 12.66
C ASP A 329 20.60 13.87 13.99
N TYR A 330 19.38 14.39 14.15
CA TYR A 330 18.87 14.97 15.39
C TYR A 330 19.08 14.06 16.62
N LEU A 331 18.74 12.77 16.51
CA LEU A 331 18.94 11.84 17.62
C LEU A 331 20.43 11.67 17.95
N ARG A 332 21.32 11.77 16.97
CA ARG A 332 22.75 11.63 17.19
C ARG A 332 23.39 12.92 17.70
N THR A 333 23.09 14.07 17.10
CA THR A 333 23.72 15.37 17.38
C THR A 333 23.14 16.03 18.62
N ASP A 334 21.81 16.13 18.70
CA ASP A 334 21.12 16.88 19.75
C ASP A 334 20.78 16.00 20.95
N ARG A 335 20.52 14.70 20.71
CA ARG A 335 20.20 13.76 21.81
C ARG A 335 21.39 12.92 22.26
N GLY A 336 22.51 12.96 21.54
CA GLY A 336 23.71 12.18 21.88
C GLY A 336 23.49 10.67 21.84
N TYR A 337 22.48 10.19 21.09
CA TYR A 337 22.21 8.76 21.00
C TYR A 337 23.30 8.05 20.21
N SER A 338 23.71 6.89 20.71
CA SER A 338 24.56 5.97 19.95
C SER A 338 23.78 5.40 18.75
N ALA A 339 24.48 4.85 17.76
CA ALA A 339 23.85 4.22 16.59
C ALA A 339 22.83 3.12 16.98
N LEU A 340 23.11 2.37 18.05
CA LEU A 340 22.19 1.39 18.61
C LEU A 340 20.90 2.04 19.13
N TRP A 341 21.01 3.14 19.89
CA TRP A 341 19.86 3.86 20.42
C TRP A 341 19.03 4.55 19.33
N VAL A 342 19.67 5.11 18.30
CA VAL A 342 18.97 5.65 17.12
C VAL A 342 18.18 4.55 16.42
N THR A 343 18.79 3.38 16.21
CA THR A 343 18.14 2.23 15.57
C THR A 343 16.96 1.74 16.41
N LEU A 344 17.16 1.58 17.73
CA LEU A 344 16.10 1.15 18.64
C LEU A 344 14.93 2.15 18.66
N PHE A 345 15.23 3.45 18.66
CA PHE A 345 14.21 4.50 18.57
C PHE A 345 13.37 4.34 17.31
N ILE A 346 14.02 4.33 16.14
CA ILE A 346 13.35 4.23 14.83
C ILE A 346 12.51 2.95 14.74
N VAL A 347 13.04 1.80 15.16
CA VAL A 347 12.31 0.54 15.12
C VAL A 347 11.12 0.56 16.08
N ALA A 348 11.30 1.05 17.30
CA ALA A 348 10.25 1.10 18.31
C ALA A 348 9.11 2.07 17.95
N THR A 349 9.41 3.19 17.27
CA THR A 349 8.40 4.20 16.95
C THR A 349 7.80 4.02 15.55
N ASN A 350 8.57 3.60 14.54
CA ASN A 350 8.06 3.49 13.17
C ASN A 350 7.45 2.13 12.85
N THR A 351 7.87 1.03 13.49
CA THR A 351 7.26 -0.30 13.23
C THR A 351 5.77 -0.32 13.59
N PRO A 352 5.34 0.23 14.74
CA PRO A 352 3.92 0.33 15.08
C PRO A 352 3.12 1.23 14.12
N ALA A 353 3.76 2.12 13.35
CA ALA A 353 3.09 2.92 12.32
C ALA A 353 2.35 2.04 11.30
N GLY A 354 2.83 0.82 11.08
CA GLY A 354 2.16 -0.15 10.22
C GLY A 354 0.76 -0.52 10.68
N LEU A 355 0.52 -0.56 12.00
CA LEU A 355 -0.83 -0.71 12.55
C LEU A 355 -1.70 0.46 12.15
N GLY A 356 -1.17 1.68 12.23
CA GLY A 356 -1.82 2.90 11.75
C GLY A 356 -2.20 2.81 10.27
N VAL A 357 -1.32 2.29 9.41
CA VAL A 357 -1.61 2.14 7.97
C VAL A 357 -2.74 1.14 7.71
N VAL A 358 -2.73 -0.01 8.37
CA VAL A 358 -3.79 -1.04 8.22
C VAL A 358 -5.13 -0.55 8.77
N LEU A 359 -5.11 0.04 9.97
CA LEU A 359 -6.31 0.63 10.59
C LEU A 359 -6.84 1.80 9.76
N GLY A 360 -5.95 2.63 9.21
CA GLY A 360 -6.32 3.73 8.32
C GLY A 360 -7.05 3.26 7.08
N GLY A 361 -6.56 2.20 6.45
CA GLY A 361 -7.23 1.59 5.30
C GLY A 361 -8.61 1.07 5.66
N ARG A 362 -8.70 0.29 6.74
CA ARG A 362 -9.97 -0.30 7.17
C ARG A 362 -11.00 0.74 7.63
N TRP A 363 -10.60 1.67 8.50
CA TRP A 363 -11.47 2.75 8.97
C TRP A 363 -11.81 3.73 7.85
N GLY A 364 -10.88 3.99 6.93
CA GLY A 364 -11.15 4.80 5.75
C GLY A 364 -12.29 4.23 4.92
N ASP A 365 -12.32 2.92 4.74
CA ASP A 365 -13.37 2.26 3.97
C ASP A 365 -14.69 2.08 4.75
N SER A 366 -14.65 1.99 6.09
CA SER A 366 -15.86 1.79 6.91
C SER A 366 -16.50 3.07 7.45
N TRP A 367 -15.69 4.06 7.86
CA TRP A 367 -16.14 5.31 8.49
C TRP A 367 -16.09 6.51 7.54
N GLY A 368 -15.37 6.38 6.41
CA GLY A 368 -15.14 7.46 5.45
C GLY A 368 -13.65 7.82 5.36
N ARG A 369 -13.17 8.10 4.15
CA ARG A 369 -11.74 8.35 3.89
C ARG A 369 -11.32 9.73 4.32
N LYS A 370 -12.19 10.73 4.17
CA LYS A 370 -11.89 12.11 4.57
C LYS A 370 -11.56 12.27 6.06
N PRO A 371 -12.44 11.86 7.01
CA PRO A 371 -12.17 12.08 8.43
C PRO A 371 -10.92 11.32 8.88
N VAL A 372 -10.74 10.08 8.41
CA VAL A 372 -9.58 9.26 8.77
C VAL A 372 -8.28 9.84 8.21
N ALA A 373 -8.29 10.32 6.96
CA ALA A 373 -7.14 11.01 6.37
C ALA A 373 -6.80 12.31 7.12
N ALA A 374 -7.80 13.11 7.49
CA ALA A 374 -7.59 14.36 8.22
C ALA A 374 -7.02 14.13 9.63
N ILE A 375 -7.57 13.16 10.38
CA ILE A 375 -7.03 12.75 11.69
C ILE A 375 -5.59 12.27 11.52
N GLY A 376 -5.32 11.46 10.50
CA GLY A 376 -3.97 11.00 10.21
C GLY A 376 -3.00 12.13 9.88
N MET A 377 -3.42 13.12 9.10
CA MET A 377 -2.58 14.29 8.79
C MET A 377 -2.27 15.15 10.02
N VAL A 378 -3.23 15.34 10.93
CA VAL A 378 -2.99 16.02 12.22
C VAL A 378 -2.03 15.20 13.08
N GLY A 379 -2.21 13.88 13.17
CA GLY A 379 -1.28 12.99 13.87
C GLY A 379 0.13 13.04 13.29
N PHE A 380 0.24 13.10 11.96
CA PHE A 380 1.52 13.20 11.26
C PHE A 380 2.23 14.52 11.55
N ALA A 381 1.50 15.65 11.58
CA ALA A 381 2.03 16.95 12.02
C ALA A 381 2.59 16.88 13.46
N GLY A 382 1.97 16.05 14.32
CA GLY A 382 2.42 15.78 15.68
C GLY A 382 3.84 15.22 15.79
N THR A 383 4.42 14.71 14.70
CA THR A 383 5.84 14.30 14.66
C THR A 383 6.76 15.48 15.02
N ALA A 384 6.36 16.73 14.77
CA ALA A 384 7.14 17.90 15.16
C ALA A 384 7.39 17.99 16.68
N VAL A 385 6.48 17.45 17.50
CA VAL A 385 6.60 17.46 18.96
C VAL A 385 7.84 16.67 19.41
N MET A 386 8.20 15.58 18.72
CA MET A 386 9.40 14.81 19.10
C MET A 386 10.71 15.61 18.94
N PHE A 387 10.73 16.64 18.09
CA PHE A 387 11.90 17.52 17.96
C PHE A 387 11.98 18.57 19.08
N MET A 388 10.92 18.76 19.86
CA MET A 388 10.82 19.77 20.92
C MET A 388 11.01 19.20 22.33
N VAL A 389 10.65 17.93 22.54
CA VAL A 389 10.67 17.29 23.87
C VAL A 389 11.73 16.20 23.95
N SER A 390 12.21 15.91 25.16
CA SER A 390 13.29 14.95 25.44
C SER A 390 12.82 13.75 26.27
N GLY A 391 13.63 12.69 26.35
CA GLY A 391 13.36 11.54 27.21
C GLY A 391 12.12 10.75 26.80
N ALA A 392 11.43 10.12 27.74
CA ALA A 392 10.24 9.30 27.46
C ALA A 392 9.13 10.04 26.67
N PRO A 393 8.81 11.32 26.95
CA PRO A 393 7.85 12.08 26.13
C PRO A 393 8.19 12.12 24.64
N MET A 394 9.46 12.15 24.26
CA MET A 394 9.91 12.13 22.86
C MET A 394 9.54 10.83 22.16
N TRP A 395 9.77 9.71 22.83
CA TRP A 395 9.44 8.37 22.34
C TRP A 395 7.93 8.22 22.17
N PHE A 396 7.14 8.65 23.16
CA PHE A 396 5.68 8.62 23.08
C PHE A 396 5.15 9.53 21.99
N ALA A 397 5.68 10.75 21.84
CA ALA A 397 5.29 11.67 20.78
C ALA A 397 5.58 11.09 19.39
N SER A 398 6.78 10.52 19.18
CA SER A 398 7.15 9.88 17.91
C SER A 398 6.30 8.64 17.63
N LEU A 399 6.08 7.78 18.62
CA LEU A 399 5.22 6.60 18.48
C LEU A 399 3.77 6.97 18.15
N ALA A 400 3.17 7.89 18.93
CA ALA A 400 1.79 8.29 18.74
C ALA A 400 1.59 8.98 17.38
N SER A 401 2.50 9.89 17.01
CA SER A 401 2.44 10.55 15.69
C SER A 401 2.66 9.58 14.53
N ALA A 402 3.52 8.57 14.68
CA ALA A 402 3.73 7.55 13.66
C ALA A 402 2.49 6.65 13.47
N VAL A 403 1.86 6.21 14.57
CA VAL A 403 0.63 5.39 14.53
C VAL A 403 -0.56 6.19 13.99
N VAL A 404 -0.82 7.37 14.54
CA VAL A 404 -1.94 8.22 14.06
C VAL A 404 -1.65 8.70 12.65
N GLY A 405 -0.43 9.14 12.36
CA GLY A 405 0.04 9.52 11.03
C GLY A 405 -0.17 8.45 9.97
N GLY A 406 0.09 7.19 10.34
CA GLY A 406 -0.14 6.02 9.48
C GLY A 406 -1.57 5.92 8.93
N LEU A 407 -2.58 6.42 9.66
CA LEU A 407 -3.98 6.38 9.22
C LEU A 407 -4.21 7.07 7.86
N SER A 408 -3.37 8.05 7.55
CA SER A 408 -3.46 8.84 6.32
C SER A 408 -2.85 8.16 5.09
N VAL A 409 -1.94 7.20 5.25
CA VAL A 409 -1.17 6.62 4.14
C VAL A 409 -2.10 5.92 3.15
N ALA A 410 -2.92 5.02 3.66
CA ALA A 410 -3.88 4.26 2.87
C ALA A 410 -5.02 5.13 2.34
N THR A 411 -5.56 6.02 3.17
CA THR A 411 -6.71 6.85 2.82
C THR A 411 -6.38 7.91 1.78
N ILE A 412 -5.18 8.53 1.84
CA ILE A 412 -4.72 9.48 0.82
C ILE A 412 -4.27 8.75 -0.44
N GLY A 413 -3.60 7.59 -0.30
CA GLY A 413 -3.06 6.82 -1.41
C GLY A 413 -4.11 6.39 -2.45
N VAL A 414 -5.38 6.26 -2.03
CA VAL A 414 -6.50 5.88 -2.90
C VAL A 414 -7.01 7.01 -3.79
N TYR A 415 -6.84 8.29 -3.41
CA TYR A 415 -7.30 9.40 -4.25
C TYR A 415 -6.54 9.49 -5.58
N GLY A 416 -5.28 9.06 -5.61
CA GLY A 416 -4.47 9.01 -6.82
C GLY A 416 -5.14 8.19 -7.94
N PRO A 417 -5.47 6.90 -7.73
CA PRO A 417 -6.21 6.13 -8.72
C PRO A 417 -7.68 6.56 -8.86
N GLU A 418 -8.36 7.00 -7.82
CA GLU A 418 -9.82 7.21 -7.92
C GLU A 418 -10.27 8.49 -8.60
N MET A 419 -9.51 9.57 -8.46
CA MET A 419 -9.92 10.90 -8.90
C MET A 419 -9.76 11.15 -10.40
N PHE A 420 -9.16 10.18 -11.11
CA PHE A 420 -8.89 10.29 -12.53
C PHE A 420 -9.49 9.14 -13.35
N PRO A 421 -9.95 9.45 -14.57
CA PRO A 421 -10.43 8.46 -15.52
C PRO A 421 -9.35 7.45 -15.88
N THR A 422 -9.77 6.24 -16.23
CA THR A 422 -8.90 5.10 -16.55
C THR A 422 -7.83 5.48 -17.57
N ALA A 423 -8.18 6.23 -18.62
CA ALA A 423 -7.29 6.58 -19.72
C ALA A 423 -6.13 7.54 -19.37
N ARG A 424 -6.19 8.27 -18.25
CA ARG A 424 -5.15 9.25 -17.84
C ARG A 424 -4.63 9.05 -16.43
N ARG A 425 -5.02 7.94 -15.80
CA ARG A 425 -4.70 7.63 -14.42
C ARG A 425 -3.22 7.41 -14.22
N GLY A 426 -2.55 6.68 -15.11
CA GLY A 426 -1.10 6.46 -15.07
C GLY A 426 -0.35 7.79 -15.12
N PHE A 427 -0.61 8.60 -16.14
CA PHE A 427 -0.01 9.94 -16.27
C PHE A 427 -0.20 10.83 -15.02
N ALA A 428 -1.43 10.91 -14.50
CA ALA A 428 -1.74 11.73 -13.33
C ALA A 428 -0.97 11.28 -12.08
N ASN A 429 -0.97 9.98 -11.78
CA ASN A 429 -0.23 9.42 -10.63
C ASN A 429 1.28 9.62 -10.77
N GLY A 430 1.79 9.59 -12.01
CA GLY A 430 3.15 10.00 -12.30
C GLY A 430 3.43 11.44 -11.87
N LEU A 431 2.61 12.40 -12.32
CA LEU A 431 2.79 13.81 -11.97
C LEU A 431 2.68 14.06 -10.46
N LEU A 432 1.77 13.36 -9.77
CA LEU A 432 1.67 13.40 -8.31
C LEU A 432 2.96 12.93 -7.62
N SER A 433 3.60 11.89 -8.16
CA SER A 433 4.88 11.39 -7.64
C SER A 433 6.03 12.40 -7.86
N ALA A 434 6.05 13.06 -9.02
CA ALA A 434 7.03 14.13 -9.29
C ALA A 434 6.84 15.34 -8.36
N ALA A 435 5.58 15.74 -8.11
CA ALA A 435 5.25 16.79 -7.16
C ALA A 435 5.68 16.43 -5.73
N ALA A 436 5.42 15.20 -5.29
CA ALA A 436 5.87 14.71 -3.99
C ALA A 436 7.39 14.80 -3.84
N LEU A 437 8.15 14.40 -4.86
CA LEU A 437 9.62 14.52 -4.87
C LEU A 437 10.07 15.99 -4.77
N ALA A 438 9.47 16.88 -5.57
CA ALA A 438 9.79 18.30 -5.54
C ALA A 438 9.54 18.91 -4.15
N GLY A 439 8.39 18.59 -3.53
CA GLY A 439 8.06 19.02 -2.17
C GLY A 439 9.07 18.53 -1.15
N GLY A 440 9.51 17.28 -1.26
CA GLY A 440 10.51 16.71 -0.37
C GLY A 440 11.89 17.35 -0.51
N LEU A 441 12.33 17.66 -1.73
CA LEU A 441 13.60 18.34 -1.99
C LEU A 441 13.58 19.78 -1.43
N VAL A 442 12.51 20.53 -1.71
CA VAL A 442 12.33 21.89 -1.17
C VAL A 442 12.29 21.85 0.35
N GLY A 443 11.53 20.90 0.92
CA GLY A 443 11.46 20.68 2.36
C GLY A 443 12.83 20.43 2.98
N LEU A 444 13.66 19.58 2.38
CA LEU A 444 15.00 19.25 2.91
C LEU A 444 15.94 20.44 2.92
N LEU A 445 15.94 21.22 1.83
CA LEU A 445 16.76 22.42 1.72
C LEU A 445 16.36 23.46 2.78
N VAL A 446 15.06 23.70 2.94
CA VAL A 446 14.53 24.64 3.92
C VAL A 446 14.75 24.15 5.34
N ALA A 447 14.48 22.86 5.63
CA ALA A 447 14.62 22.28 6.95
C ALA A 447 16.05 22.36 7.48
N GLY A 448 17.05 22.05 6.65
CA GLY A 448 18.46 22.14 7.05
C GLY A 448 18.84 23.56 7.45
N GLN A 449 18.52 24.55 6.61
CA GLN A 449 18.82 25.96 6.90
C GLN A 449 18.10 26.46 8.16
N LEU A 450 16.84 26.07 8.36
CA LEU A 450 16.09 26.44 9.56
C LEU A 450 16.64 25.74 10.81
N ALA A 451 17.07 24.49 10.71
CA ALA A 451 17.65 23.75 11.82
C ALA A 451 19.00 24.36 12.24
N ASP A 452 19.84 24.76 11.29
CA ASP A 452 21.11 25.45 11.56
C ASP A 452 20.88 26.81 12.23
N ALA A 453 19.84 27.54 11.84
CA ALA A 453 19.55 28.88 12.34
C ALA A 453 18.81 28.89 13.69
N TRP A 454 17.80 28.04 13.86
CA TRP A 454 16.85 28.08 14.99
C TRP A 454 16.79 26.78 15.79
N GLY A 455 17.56 25.76 15.41
CA GLY A 455 17.48 24.41 15.97
C GLY A 455 16.31 23.60 15.38
N TYR A 456 16.37 22.29 15.63
CA TYR A 456 15.42 21.31 15.09
C TYR A 456 13.95 21.55 15.51
N GLY A 457 13.71 21.92 16.77
CA GLY A 457 12.35 22.10 17.31
C GLY A 457 11.54 23.16 16.55
N PRO A 458 11.98 24.44 16.52
CA PRO A 458 11.29 25.50 15.78
C PRO A 458 11.21 25.24 14.27
N ALA A 459 12.25 24.66 13.67
CA ALA A 459 12.27 24.31 12.25
C ALA A 459 11.14 23.33 11.89
N PHE A 460 11.02 22.25 12.65
CA PHE A 460 9.97 21.25 12.43
C PHE A 460 8.58 21.72 12.87
N ALA A 461 8.48 22.67 13.81
CA ALA A 461 7.22 23.35 14.14
C ALA A 461 6.65 24.09 12.92
N LEU A 462 7.50 24.84 12.22
CA LEU A 462 7.13 25.62 11.05
C LEU A 462 6.75 24.68 9.89
N LEU A 463 7.54 23.63 9.65
CA LEU A 463 7.26 22.68 8.58
C LEU A 463 6.00 21.84 8.85
N ALA A 464 5.61 21.64 10.11
CA ALA A 464 4.37 20.93 10.48
C ALA A 464 3.10 21.62 9.96
N ILE A 465 3.18 22.90 9.58
CA ILE A 465 2.09 23.59 8.88
C ILE A 465 1.73 22.87 7.57
N GLY A 466 2.69 22.23 6.89
CA GLY A 466 2.45 21.47 5.66
C GLY A 466 1.37 20.38 5.83
N PRO A 467 1.59 19.38 6.71
CA PRO A 467 0.57 18.36 7.00
C PRO A 467 -0.75 18.94 7.56
N LEU A 468 -0.74 20.05 8.29
CA LEU A 468 -1.98 20.70 8.74
C LEU A 468 -2.76 21.32 7.57
N VAL A 469 -2.07 21.97 6.64
CA VAL A 469 -2.66 22.45 5.38
C VAL A 469 -3.18 21.27 4.55
N ALA A 470 -2.45 20.15 4.52
CA ALA A 470 -2.92 18.92 3.88
C ALA A 470 -4.23 18.41 4.52
N ALA A 471 -4.36 18.44 5.85
CA ALA A 471 -5.61 18.10 6.53
C ALA A 471 -6.77 19.02 6.11
N VAL A 472 -6.52 20.33 6.01
CA VAL A 472 -7.52 21.30 5.53
C VAL A 472 -7.92 21.01 4.07
N ILE A 473 -6.95 20.73 3.19
CA ILE A 473 -7.21 20.35 1.80
C ILE A 473 -8.10 19.10 1.73
N VAL A 474 -7.81 18.08 2.53
CA VAL A 474 -8.60 16.83 2.58
C VAL A 474 -10.04 17.11 2.99
N VAL A 475 -10.26 17.89 4.05
CA VAL A 475 -11.62 18.16 4.55
C VAL A 475 -12.41 19.03 3.57
N MET A 476 -11.79 20.10 3.06
CA MET A 476 -12.49 21.17 2.32
C MET A 476 -12.56 20.93 0.80
N LEU A 477 -11.55 20.32 0.20
CA LEU A 477 -11.36 20.31 -1.27
C LEU A 477 -11.52 18.93 -1.93
N LEU A 478 -11.22 17.85 -1.22
CA LEU A 478 -11.45 16.50 -1.75
C LEU A 478 -12.94 16.14 -1.65
N PRO A 479 -13.45 15.18 -2.45
CA PRO A 479 -14.74 14.53 -2.21
C PRO A 479 -14.59 13.34 -1.25
N GLU A 480 -15.69 12.86 -0.67
CA GLU A 480 -15.68 11.54 -0.01
C GLU A 480 -15.77 10.47 -1.10
N THR A 481 -14.92 9.45 -1.03
CA THR A 481 -14.85 8.39 -2.05
C THR A 481 -15.11 6.99 -1.49
N ALA A 482 -15.23 6.86 -0.17
CA ALA A 482 -15.57 5.59 0.47
C ALA A 482 -16.90 5.01 -0.07
N GLY A 483 -16.86 3.79 -0.56
CA GLY A 483 -18.04 3.08 -1.07
C GLY A 483 -18.55 3.55 -2.43
N VAL A 484 -17.95 4.56 -3.06
CA VAL A 484 -18.38 5.09 -4.37
C VAL A 484 -17.66 4.38 -5.51
N SER A 485 -18.39 3.97 -6.55
CA SER A 485 -17.79 3.34 -7.72
C SER A 485 -16.90 4.33 -8.50
N LEU A 486 -15.93 3.80 -9.26
CA LEU A 486 -15.04 4.66 -10.06
C LEU A 486 -15.80 5.37 -11.18
N GLU A 487 -16.83 4.71 -11.73
CA GLU A 487 -17.74 5.24 -12.73
C GLU A 487 -18.47 6.44 -12.17
N GLU A 488 -19.04 6.34 -10.98
CA GLU A 488 -19.79 7.42 -10.33
C GLU A 488 -18.88 8.60 -9.94
N LEU A 489 -17.67 8.34 -9.44
CA LEU A 489 -16.69 9.41 -9.12
C LEU A 489 -16.24 10.21 -10.35
N ASN A 490 -16.24 9.57 -11.52
CA ASN A 490 -15.82 10.15 -12.79
C ASN A 490 -17.00 10.42 -13.74
N ARG A 491 -18.26 10.27 -13.27
CA ARG A 491 -19.47 10.55 -14.04
C ARG A 491 -19.71 12.06 -14.10
N ASP A 492 -20.07 12.56 -15.27
CA ASP A 492 -20.43 13.97 -15.45
C ASP A 492 -21.76 14.26 -14.74
N ASP A 493 -21.83 15.36 -13.97
CA ASP A 493 -23.07 15.92 -13.36
C ASP A 493 -24.19 16.21 -14.39
N ARG A 494 -23.87 16.11 -15.69
CA ARG A 494 -24.77 16.38 -16.82
C ARG A 494 -25.24 15.11 -17.55
N SER A 495 -24.75 13.93 -17.17
CA SER A 495 -25.27 12.68 -17.74
C SER A 495 -26.60 12.31 -17.06
N PRO A 496 -27.64 11.89 -17.81
CA PRO A 496 -28.91 11.53 -17.21
C PRO A 496 -28.70 10.43 -16.17
N ARG A 497 -29.27 10.61 -14.96
CA ARG A 497 -29.38 9.51 -14.01
C ARG A 497 -30.17 8.38 -14.69
N PRO A 498 -29.73 7.11 -14.62
CA PRO A 498 -30.60 6.03 -15.01
C PRO A 498 -31.85 6.14 -14.13
N SER A 499 -33.02 6.18 -14.76
CA SER A 499 -34.29 6.08 -14.06
C SER A 499 -34.28 4.84 -13.18
N PRO A 500 -34.76 4.90 -11.93
CA PRO A 500 -34.82 3.73 -11.08
C PRO A 500 -35.63 2.66 -11.82
N GLU A 501 -35.00 1.51 -12.08
CA GLU A 501 -35.70 0.34 -12.57
C GLU A 501 -36.81 0.04 -11.56
N LEU A 502 -38.06 0.17 -12.02
CA LEU A 502 -39.22 -0.27 -11.26
C LEU A 502 -39.09 -1.79 -11.12
N PRO A 503 -39.27 -2.35 -9.91
CA PRO A 503 -39.27 -3.80 -9.74
C PRO A 503 -40.42 -4.39 -10.56
N GLY A 504 -40.07 -5.24 -11.52
CA GLY A 504 -40.98 -6.08 -12.31
C GLY A 504 -41.01 -7.50 -11.79
#